data_AF-A0A9P1IWI4-F1
#
_entry.id   AF-A0A9P1IWI4-F1
#
_cell.length_a   1.000
_cell.length_b   1.000
_cell.length_c   1.000
_cell.angle_alpha   90.00
_cell.angle_beta   90.00
_cell.angle_gamma   90.00
#
_symmetry.space_group_name_H-M   'P 1'
#
loop_
_entity.id
_entity.type
_entity.pdbx_description
1 polymer ?
#
loop_
_entity_poly.entity_id
_entity_poly.type
_entity_poly.pdbx_seq_one_letter_code
_entity_poly.pdbx_strand_id
1 'polypeptide(L)'
;MGIVFTFLDLVIQPTMYSYHAGFTYFSETFSHKKIFSKNIQYLICSSYSAMHCSTMAFIAVQFLFRYWALISSEKLRWFDGYRLYIWVGYSILMGVLWDIAASSTVANDEFGIDYFRDKLSEVYASNIDDLPVYTVVAYENEKLRINALICTVCLLSLLFIQYAIVIFCAIRMKMVIKENLPKFSKSQRKLQKQFYIALMIQISAPSLIIHFPILPLFLLPFFNFQSVDLETSFLISTFSAYPLIDTLIILLVIGEYKEAIRNMLIVP
;
A
#
# COMPACT_ATOMS: atom_id res chain seq x y z
N MET A 1 -1.83 8.56 -9.51
CA MET A 1 -1.18 7.69 -8.51
C MET A 1 -1.44 6.22 -8.77
N GLY A 2 -2.66 5.70 -8.65
CA GLY A 2 -2.94 4.27 -8.88
C GLY A 2 -2.46 3.71 -10.24
N ILE A 3 -2.77 4.38 -11.35
CA ILE A 3 -2.31 3.97 -12.69
C ILE A 3 -0.79 3.97 -12.80
N VAL A 4 -0.13 4.99 -12.23
CA VAL A 4 1.34 5.11 -12.23
C VAL A 4 1.96 3.97 -11.40
N PHE A 5 1.35 3.65 -10.25
CA PHE A 5 1.77 2.53 -9.40
C PHE A 5 1.66 1.19 -10.14
N THR A 6 0.53 0.89 -10.77
CA THR A 6 0.35 -0.33 -11.57
C THR A 6 1.31 -0.40 -12.76
N PHE A 7 1.55 0.73 -13.45
CA PHE A 7 2.53 0.77 -14.54
C PHE A 7 3.94 0.46 -14.04
N LEU A 8 4.35 1.06 -12.91
CA LEU A 8 5.66 0.78 -12.33
C LEU A 8 5.77 -0.66 -11.82
N ASP A 9 4.69 -1.24 -11.30
CA ASP A 9 4.64 -2.66 -10.92
C ASP A 9 4.96 -3.58 -12.10
N LEU A 10 4.34 -3.32 -13.25
CA LEU A 10 4.58 -4.07 -14.49
C LEU A 10 6.02 -3.92 -15.02
N VAL A 11 6.59 -2.73 -14.87
CA VAL A 11 7.92 -2.38 -15.39
C VAL A 11 9.04 -2.86 -14.46
N ILE A 12 8.85 -2.76 -13.15
CA ILE A 12 9.86 -3.08 -12.15
C ILE A 12 9.81 -4.57 -11.81
N GLN A 13 8.61 -5.17 -11.77
CA GLN A 13 8.41 -6.55 -11.30
C GLN A 13 9.11 -6.78 -9.96
N PRO A 14 8.69 -6.05 -8.92
CA PRO A 14 9.24 -6.23 -7.59
C PRO A 14 8.98 -7.65 -7.08
N THR A 15 9.98 -8.23 -6.44
CA THR A 15 9.94 -9.55 -5.84
C THR A 15 10.16 -9.40 -4.34
N MET A 16 9.35 -10.12 -3.55
CA MET A 16 9.55 -10.23 -2.11
C MET A 16 9.73 -11.69 -1.71
N TYR A 17 10.71 -11.92 -0.84
CA TYR A 17 11.03 -13.24 -0.34
C TYR A 17 11.16 -13.19 1.18
N SER A 18 10.55 -14.14 1.88
CA SER A 18 10.63 -14.28 3.32
C SER A 18 11.37 -15.56 3.66
N TYR A 19 12.45 -15.43 4.43
CA TYR A 19 13.31 -16.53 4.81
C TYR A 19 13.66 -16.41 6.30
N HIS A 20 13.25 -17.41 7.06
CA HIS A 20 13.46 -17.54 8.50
C HIS A 20 13.17 -16.24 9.26
N ALA A 21 14.21 -15.57 9.75
CA ALA A 21 14.17 -14.38 10.57
C ALA A 21 14.34 -13.08 9.75
N GLY A 22 14.07 -13.11 8.44
CA GLY A 22 14.17 -11.94 7.59
C GLY A 22 13.25 -11.95 6.37
N PHE A 23 13.16 -10.80 5.72
CA PHE A 23 12.60 -10.69 4.38
C PHE A 23 13.47 -9.79 3.50
N THR A 24 13.35 -9.97 2.20
CA THR A 24 14.02 -9.15 1.20
C THR A 24 13.05 -8.66 0.14
N TYR A 25 13.38 -7.51 -0.43
CA TYR A 25 12.68 -6.86 -1.52
C TYR A 25 13.70 -6.46 -2.60
N PHE A 26 13.49 -6.90 -3.83
CA PHE A 26 14.39 -6.66 -4.96
C PHE A 26 13.66 -6.67 -6.30
N SER A 27 14.38 -6.41 -7.39
CA SER A 27 13.87 -6.50 -8.77
C SER A 27 14.96 -7.10 -9.67
N GLU A 28 14.58 -8.09 -10.48
CA GLU A 28 15.50 -8.76 -11.42
C GLU A 28 15.47 -8.12 -12.81
N THR A 29 14.40 -7.40 -13.14
CA THR A 29 14.09 -6.90 -14.49
C THR A 29 15.22 -6.09 -15.12
N PHE A 30 15.87 -5.25 -14.32
CA PHE A 30 16.92 -4.35 -14.81
C PHE A 30 18.34 -4.91 -14.65
N SER A 31 18.52 -5.88 -13.75
CA SER A 31 19.84 -6.47 -13.48
C SER A 31 20.27 -7.40 -14.60
N HIS A 32 19.40 -8.32 -15.04
CA HIS A 32 19.73 -9.25 -16.13
C HIS A 32 20.03 -8.55 -17.45
N LYS A 33 19.38 -7.41 -17.72
CA LYS A 33 19.55 -6.68 -18.99
C LYS A 33 20.68 -5.63 -18.92
N LYS A 34 21.28 -5.39 -17.75
CA LYS A 34 22.30 -4.34 -17.48
C LYS A 34 21.95 -2.97 -18.11
N ILE A 35 20.67 -2.62 -18.16
CA ILE A 35 20.18 -1.41 -18.86
C ILE A 35 20.58 -0.15 -18.09
N PHE A 36 20.56 -0.21 -16.76
CA PHE A 36 20.79 0.91 -15.86
C PHE A 36 21.97 0.66 -14.93
N SER A 37 22.64 1.73 -14.49
CA SER A 37 23.65 1.64 -13.42
C SER A 37 23.01 1.16 -12.11
N LYS A 38 23.81 0.51 -11.24
CA LYS A 38 23.33 -0.02 -9.95
C LYS A 38 22.60 1.03 -9.11
N ASN A 39 23.12 2.26 -9.05
CA ASN A 39 22.48 3.37 -8.33
C ASN A 39 21.09 3.73 -8.88
N ILE A 40 20.93 3.70 -10.21
CA ILE A 40 19.63 3.96 -10.84
C ILE A 40 18.66 2.81 -10.54
N GLN A 41 19.13 1.56 -10.52
CA GLN A 41 18.28 0.42 -10.16
C GLN A 41 17.79 0.51 -8.71
N TYR A 42 18.67 0.86 -7.76
CA TYR A 42 18.27 1.12 -6.37
C TYR A 42 17.23 2.23 -6.27
N LEU A 43 17.45 3.35 -6.96
CA LEU A 43 16.51 4.47 -6.97
C LEU A 43 15.13 4.06 -7.50
N ILE A 44 15.08 3.25 -8.57
CA ILE A 44 13.83 2.74 -9.14
C ILE A 44 13.11 1.83 -8.13
N CYS A 45 13.83 0.87 -7.53
CA CYS A 45 13.26 -0.03 -6.52
C CYS A 45 12.76 0.71 -5.28
N SER A 46 13.53 1.67 -4.77
CA SER A 46 13.15 2.46 -3.61
C SER A 46 11.95 3.36 -3.92
N SER A 47 11.91 3.98 -5.11
CA SER A 47 10.78 4.80 -5.57
C SER A 47 9.47 4.01 -5.63
N TYR A 48 9.52 2.75 -6.07
CA TYR A 48 8.36 1.86 -6.05
C TYR A 48 7.86 1.60 -4.62
N SER A 49 8.78 1.26 -3.71
CA SER A 49 8.47 1.03 -2.30
C SER A 49 7.88 2.31 -1.64
N ALA A 50 8.44 3.47 -1.93
CA ALA A 50 7.93 4.78 -1.50
C ALA A 50 6.51 5.06 -2.01
N MET A 51 6.23 4.69 -3.26
CA MET A 51 4.91 4.86 -3.85
C MET A 51 3.83 4.01 -3.18
N HIS A 52 4.19 2.89 -2.56
CA HIS A 52 3.26 2.11 -1.75
C HIS A 52 2.71 2.94 -0.58
N CYS A 53 3.60 3.51 0.25
CA CYS A 53 3.20 4.35 1.37
C CYS A 53 2.46 5.62 0.89
N SER A 54 2.91 6.21 -0.21
CA SER A 54 2.25 7.37 -0.81
C SER A 54 0.82 7.08 -1.26
N THR A 55 0.58 5.91 -1.85
CA THR A 55 -0.75 5.47 -2.29
C THR A 55 -1.67 5.24 -1.09
N MET A 56 -1.17 4.64 -0.01
CA MET A 56 -1.92 4.48 1.25
C MET A 56 -2.30 5.82 1.87
N ALA A 57 -1.37 6.77 1.90
CA ALA A 57 -1.65 8.13 2.35
C ALA A 57 -2.70 8.83 1.46
N PHE A 58 -2.65 8.61 0.14
CA PHE A 58 -3.65 9.13 -0.78
C PHE A 58 -5.03 8.52 -0.54
N ILE A 59 -5.13 7.22 -0.24
CA ILE A 59 -6.39 6.57 0.15
C ILE A 59 -6.94 7.21 1.44
N ALA A 60 -6.09 7.45 2.45
CA ALA A 60 -6.51 8.15 3.67
C ALA A 60 -7.09 9.54 3.39
N VAL A 61 -6.47 10.30 2.48
CA VAL A 61 -6.97 11.60 2.00
C VAL A 61 -8.34 11.46 1.31
N GLN A 62 -8.56 10.43 0.49
CA GLN A 62 -9.85 10.18 -0.15
C GLN A 62 -10.95 9.92 0.89
N PHE A 63 -10.64 9.18 1.95
CA PHE A 63 -11.57 8.96 3.07
C PHE A 63 -11.86 10.26 3.84
N LEU A 64 -10.85 11.10 4.04
CA LEU A 64 -11.00 12.42 4.66
C LEU A 64 -11.89 13.34 3.82
N PHE A 65 -11.70 13.37 2.50
CA PHE A 65 -12.54 14.12 1.56
C PHE A 65 -14.01 13.70 1.67
N ARG A 66 -14.28 12.40 1.56
CA ARG A 66 -15.64 11.84 1.67
C ARG A 66 -16.29 12.18 3.01
N TYR A 67 -15.52 12.12 4.09
CA TYR A 67 -15.99 12.49 5.41
C TYR A 67 -16.37 13.97 5.50
N TRP A 68 -15.53 14.88 4.99
CA TRP A 68 -15.84 16.31 4.98
C TRP A 68 -17.00 16.66 4.07
N ALA A 69 -17.14 15.98 2.92
CA ALA A 69 -18.29 16.14 2.02
C ALA A 69 -19.62 15.85 2.70
N LEU A 70 -19.66 14.92 3.67
CA LEU A 70 -20.88 14.55 4.40
C LEU A 70 -21.23 15.53 5.54
N ILE A 71 -20.25 16.24 6.10
CA ILE A 71 -20.47 17.10 7.27
C ILE A 71 -20.58 18.57 6.90
N SER A 72 -19.75 19.07 5.98
CA SER A 72 -19.66 20.49 5.71
C SER A 72 -19.13 20.78 4.31
N SER A 73 -19.93 21.48 3.51
CA SER A 73 -19.53 22.02 2.23
C SER A 73 -18.40 23.07 2.35
N GLU A 74 -18.29 23.77 3.47
CA GLU A 74 -17.22 24.75 3.69
C GLU A 74 -15.84 24.10 3.77
N LYS A 75 -15.75 22.92 4.41
CA LYS A 75 -14.49 22.16 4.50
C LYS A 75 -14.03 21.62 3.15
N LEU A 76 -14.93 21.45 2.18
CA LEU A 76 -14.58 21.04 0.81
C LEU A 76 -13.72 22.09 0.09
N ARG A 77 -13.68 23.33 0.57
CA ARG A 77 -12.77 24.38 0.06
C ARG A 77 -11.29 24.01 0.21
N TRP A 78 -10.94 23.01 1.03
CA TRP A 78 -9.57 22.46 1.12
C TRP A 78 -9.25 21.45 0.02
N PHE A 79 -10.27 20.96 -0.69
CA PHE A 79 -10.17 20.03 -1.81
C PHE A 79 -10.52 20.71 -3.14
N ASP A 80 -10.35 22.03 -3.21
CA ASP A 80 -10.67 22.82 -4.39
C ASP A 80 -9.50 23.69 -4.83
N GLY A 81 -9.39 23.91 -6.14
CA GLY A 81 -8.32 24.66 -6.78
C GLY A 81 -6.91 24.24 -6.36
N TYR A 82 -6.07 25.23 -6.07
CA TYR A 82 -4.65 25.02 -5.72
C TYR A 82 -4.44 24.29 -4.39
N ARG A 83 -5.45 24.19 -3.52
CA ARG A 83 -5.29 23.54 -2.20
C ARG A 83 -5.22 22.03 -2.32
N LEU A 84 -5.64 21.46 -3.45
CA LEU A 84 -5.43 20.05 -3.78
C LEU A 84 -3.94 19.65 -3.72
N TYR A 85 -3.03 20.56 -4.07
CA TYR A 85 -1.59 20.30 -4.01
C TYR A 85 -1.09 20.03 -2.58
N ILE A 86 -1.78 20.51 -1.54
CA ILE A 86 -1.43 20.21 -0.14
C ILE A 86 -1.57 18.70 0.13
N TRP A 87 -2.65 18.10 -0.36
CA TRP A 87 -2.91 16.68 -0.15
C TRP A 87 -2.02 15.79 -1.00
N VAL A 88 -1.73 16.20 -2.24
CA VAL A 88 -0.72 15.53 -3.07
C VAL A 88 0.65 15.60 -2.40
N GLY A 89 1.03 16.77 -1.88
CA GLY A 89 2.26 16.97 -1.11
C GLY A 89 2.34 16.09 0.12
N TYR A 90 1.25 15.99 0.90
CA TYR A 90 1.15 15.07 2.04
C TYR A 90 1.39 13.62 1.62
N SER A 91 0.74 13.15 0.55
CA SER A 91 0.93 11.78 0.06
C SER A 91 2.38 11.53 -0.39
N ILE A 92 3.01 12.47 -1.09
CA ILE A 92 4.41 12.34 -1.51
C ILE A 92 5.34 12.34 -0.30
N LEU A 93 5.11 13.22 0.68
CA LEU A 93 5.91 13.30 1.91
C LEU A 93 5.92 11.97 2.67
N MET A 94 4.78 11.28 2.77
CA MET A 94 4.73 9.96 3.41
C MET A 94 5.58 8.92 2.68
N GLY A 95 5.59 8.94 1.34
CA GLY A 95 6.49 8.09 0.55
C GLY A 95 7.97 8.41 0.75
N VAL A 96 8.31 9.70 0.84
CA VAL A 96 9.70 10.13 1.12
C VAL A 96 10.14 9.68 2.52
N LEU A 97 9.29 9.82 3.54
CA LEU A 97 9.58 9.34 4.89
C LEU A 97 9.79 7.83 4.94
N TRP A 98 9.00 7.08 4.16
CA TRP A 98 9.16 5.63 4.00
C TRP A 98 10.52 5.27 3.41
N ASP A 99 10.91 5.94 2.33
CA ASP A 99 12.20 5.71 1.68
C ASP A 99 13.39 6.07 2.58
N ILE A 100 13.31 7.19 3.30
CA ILE A 100 14.34 7.58 4.27
C ILE A 100 14.47 6.51 5.36
N ALA A 101 13.34 6.01 5.89
CA ALA A 101 13.36 4.96 6.90
C ALA A 101 14.04 3.70 6.37
N ALA A 102 13.62 3.20 5.20
CA ALA A 102 14.22 2.00 4.61
C ALA A 102 15.72 2.18 4.26
N SER A 103 16.07 3.31 3.65
CA SER A 103 17.43 3.56 3.16
C SER A 103 18.42 3.85 4.28
N SER A 104 18.00 4.47 5.37
CA SER A 104 18.90 4.82 6.49
C SER A 104 19.24 3.64 7.41
N THR A 105 18.42 2.59 7.42
CA THR A 105 18.58 1.49 8.38
C THR A 105 18.95 0.15 7.76
N VAL A 106 18.57 -0.12 6.51
CA VAL A 106 18.66 -1.47 5.91
C VAL A 106 19.09 -1.50 4.44
N ALA A 107 19.36 -0.36 3.80
CA ALA A 107 19.96 -0.36 2.47
C ALA A 107 21.44 -0.76 2.56
N ASN A 108 21.84 -1.69 1.69
CA ASN A 108 23.22 -2.19 1.59
C ASN A 108 23.77 -2.80 2.90
N ASP A 109 22.89 -3.40 3.71
CA ASP A 109 23.29 -4.11 4.92
C ASP A 109 24.06 -5.39 4.57
N GLU A 110 25.39 -5.39 4.71
CA GLU A 110 26.26 -6.52 4.35
C GLU A 110 25.80 -7.85 4.98
N PHE A 111 25.41 -7.81 6.26
CA PHE A 111 24.89 -8.99 6.96
C PHE A 111 23.62 -9.52 6.30
N GLY A 112 22.68 -8.63 5.96
CA GLY A 112 21.45 -9.00 5.28
C GLY A 112 21.69 -9.54 3.88
N ILE A 113 22.65 -8.97 3.15
CA ILE A 113 23.05 -9.47 1.83
C ILE A 113 23.61 -10.89 1.96
N ASP A 114 24.55 -11.12 2.87
CA ASP A 114 25.14 -12.45 3.06
C ASP A 114 24.11 -13.48 3.56
N TYR A 115 23.16 -13.05 4.39
CA TYR A 115 22.04 -13.89 4.86
C TYR A 115 21.17 -14.42 3.72
N PHE A 116 20.94 -13.61 2.68
CA PHE A 116 20.10 -13.98 1.53
C PHE A 116 20.89 -14.49 0.32
N ARG A 117 22.23 -14.41 0.32
CA ARG A 117 23.10 -14.70 -0.83
C ARG A 117 22.86 -16.09 -1.43
N ASP A 118 23.00 -17.12 -0.61
CA ASP A 118 22.84 -18.50 -1.07
C ASP A 118 21.40 -18.78 -1.49
N LYS A 119 20.43 -18.25 -0.74
CA LYS A 119 19.01 -18.50 -0.98
C LYS A 119 18.51 -17.85 -2.27
N LEU A 120 18.89 -16.60 -2.54
CA LEU A 120 18.54 -15.94 -3.79
C LEU A 120 19.27 -16.57 -4.99
N SER A 121 20.51 -17.02 -4.82
CA SER A 121 21.20 -17.77 -5.87
C SER A 121 20.54 -19.11 -6.17
N GLU A 122 20.04 -19.82 -5.15
CA GLU A 122 19.34 -21.10 -5.30
C GLU A 122 17.99 -20.93 -6.01
N VAL A 123 17.17 -19.98 -5.55
CA VAL A 123 15.78 -19.83 -6.01
C VAL A 123 15.68 -19.07 -7.32
N TYR A 124 16.48 -18.01 -7.49
CA TYR A 124 16.36 -17.08 -8.60
C TYR A 124 17.52 -17.17 -9.61
N ALA A 125 18.54 -17.98 -9.34
CA ALA A 125 19.76 -18.08 -10.17
C ALA A 125 20.45 -16.71 -10.40
N SER A 126 20.25 -15.78 -9.46
CA SER A 126 20.72 -14.40 -9.54
C SER A 126 21.77 -14.11 -8.47
N ASN A 127 22.82 -13.38 -8.84
CA ASN A 127 23.82 -12.91 -7.88
C ASN A 127 23.26 -11.68 -7.15
N ILE A 128 23.11 -11.78 -5.83
CA ILE A 128 22.60 -10.70 -4.98
C ILE A 128 23.41 -9.40 -5.11
N ASP A 129 24.72 -9.48 -5.40
CA ASP A 129 25.58 -8.31 -5.57
C ASP A 129 25.21 -7.49 -6.82
N ASP A 130 24.54 -8.10 -7.79
CA ASP A 130 24.09 -7.43 -9.02
C ASP A 130 22.65 -6.89 -8.90
N LEU A 131 21.97 -7.12 -7.77
CA LEU A 131 20.57 -6.75 -7.55
C LEU A 131 20.42 -5.49 -6.69
N PRO A 132 19.41 -4.64 -6.95
CA PRO A 132 19.00 -3.56 -6.06
C PRO A 132 18.20 -4.14 -4.87
N VAL A 133 18.90 -4.78 -3.93
CA VAL A 133 18.30 -5.54 -2.83
C VAL A 133 18.15 -4.70 -1.55
N TYR A 134 16.98 -4.80 -0.92
CA TYR A 134 16.72 -4.34 0.44
C TYR A 134 16.48 -5.56 1.32
N THR A 135 17.13 -5.62 2.49
CA THR A 135 17.08 -6.79 3.37
C THR A 135 16.77 -6.36 4.79
N VAL A 136 15.75 -6.95 5.41
CA VAL A 136 15.48 -6.80 6.84
C VAL A 136 15.69 -8.15 7.49
N VAL A 137 16.70 -8.27 8.35
CA VAL A 137 16.95 -9.47 9.16
C VAL A 137 16.86 -9.09 10.63
N ALA A 138 16.00 -9.76 11.38
CA ALA A 138 15.69 -9.41 12.77
C ALA A 138 16.81 -9.80 13.75
N TYR A 139 17.53 -10.89 13.48
CA TYR A 139 18.51 -11.44 14.42
C TYR A 139 19.87 -11.69 13.77
N GLU A 140 20.93 -11.40 14.53
CA GLU A 140 22.30 -11.79 14.25
C GLU A 140 22.85 -12.54 15.46
N ASN A 141 23.19 -13.83 15.31
CA ASN A 141 23.66 -14.68 16.40
C ASN A 141 22.75 -14.60 17.64
N GLU A 142 21.43 -14.74 17.43
CA GLU A 142 20.37 -14.63 18.45
C GLU A 142 20.18 -13.24 19.09
N LYS A 143 20.99 -12.24 18.70
CA LYS A 143 20.82 -10.85 19.15
C LYS A 143 19.91 -10.09 18.22
N LEU A 144 18.94 -9.38 18.79
CA LEU A 144 18.03 -8.51 18.06
C LEU A 144 18.80 -7.35 17.40
N ARG A 145 18.63 -7.21 16.09
CA ARG A 145 19.25 -6.12 15.32
C ARG A 145 18.41 -4.86 15.47
N ILE A 146 18.94 -3.90 16.23
CA ILE A 146 18.23 -2.65 16.54
C ILE A 146 17.87 -1.86 15.28
N ASN A 147 18.74 -1.86 14.25
CA ASN A 147 18.45 -1.19 12.98
C ASN A 147 17.25 -1.81 12.27
N ALA A 148 17.16 -3.14 12.24
CA ALA A 148 16.01 -3.85 11.66
C ALA A 148 14.72 -3.58 12.45
N LEU A 149 14.80 -3.53 13.79
CA LEU A 149 13.68 -3.16 14.64
C LEU A 149 13.21 -1.73 14.37
N ILE A 150 14.13 -0.75 14.37
CA ILE A 150 13.81 0.65 14.10
C ILE A 150 13.18 0.80 12.72
N CYS A 151 13.78 0.19 11.69
CA CYS A 151 13.23 0.16 10.34
C CYS A 151 11.78 -0.32 10.37
N THR A 152 11.54 -1.51 10.92
CA THR A 152 10.23 -2.15 10.95
C THR A 152 9.20 -1.32 11.70
N VAL A 153 9.57 -0.78 12.87
CA VAL A 153 8.70 0.09 13.66
C VAL A 153 8.36 1.38 12.90
N CYS A 154 9.32 2.01 12.23
CA CYS A 154 9.09 3.20 11.43
C CYS A 154 8.12 2.92 10.26
N LEU A 155 8.37 1.85 9.48
CA LEU A 155 7.52 1.47 8.35
C LEU A 155 6.09 1.14 8.82
N LEU A 156 5.94 0.33 9.88
CA LEU A 156 4.63 -0.01 10.44
C LEU A 156 3.91 1.20 11.03
N SER A 157 4.63 2.14 11.66
CA SER A 157 4.04 3.36 12.21
C SER A 157 3.49 4.26 11.10
N LEU A 158 4.22 4.41 10.00
CA LEU A 158 3.74 5.17 8.83
C LEU A 158 2.45 4.57 8.27
N LEU A 159 2.38 3.24 8.11
CA LEU A 159 1.17 2.55 7.65
C LEU A 159 0.03 2.68 8.65
N PHE A 160 0.31 2.51 9.94
CA PHE A 160 -0.68 2.59 11.01
C PHE A 160 -1.34 3.96 11.07
N ILE A 161 -0.57 5.05 10.91
CA ILE A 161 -1.12 6.42 10.88
C ILE A 161 -2.13 6.57 9.75
N GLN A 162 -1.80 6.13 8.53
CA GLN A 162 -2.73 6.24 7.39
C GLN A 162 -3.99 5.41 7.61
N TYR A 163 -3.81 4.19 8.12
CA TYR A 163 -4.93 3.31 8.40
C TYR A 163 -5.83 3.83 9.54
N ALA A 164 -5.26 4.43 10.58
CA ALA A 164 -6.01 5.07 11.65
C ALA A 164 -6.88 6.22 11.14
N ILE A 165 -6.37 7.03 10.19
CA ILE A 165 -7.15 8.09 9.53
C ILE A 165 -8.34 7.49 8.76
N VAL A 166 -8.11 6.41 8.00
CA VAL A 166 -9.17 5.70 7.26
C VAL A 166 -10.25 5.20 8.21
N ILE A 167 -9.87 4.48 9.28
CA ILE A 167 -10.80 3.90 10.27
C ILE A 167 -11.55 5.01 11.01
N PHE A 168 -10.88 6.09 11.40
CA PHE A 168 -11.53 7.24 12.02
C PHE A 168 -12.59 7.83 11.08
N CYS A 169 -12.22 8.17 9.84
CA CYS A 169 -13.14 8.74 8.87
C CYS A 169 -14.33 7.80 8.59
N ALA A 170 -14.05 6.50 8.43
CA ALA A 170 -15.05 5.45 8.26
C ALA A 170 -16.09 5.41 9.38
N ILE A 171 -15.64 5.32 10.64
CA ILE A 171 -16.53 5.28 11.80
C ILE A 171 -17.35 6.57 11.89
N ARG A 172 -16.73 7.73 11.69
CA ARG A 172 -17.43 9.02 11.72
C ARG A 172 -18.48 9.13 10.61
N MET A 173 -18.16 8.74 9.38
CA MET A 173 -19.12 8.72 8.27
C MET A 173 -20.32 7.81 8.56
N LYS A 174 -20.07 6.61 9.11
CA LYS A 174 -21.13 5.68 9.51
C LYS A 174 -22.10 6.31 10.52
N MET A 175 -21.59 7.02 11.52
CA MET A 175 -22.45 7.70 12.51
C MET A 175 -23.28 8.81 11.86
N VAL A 176 -22.65 9.69 11.07
CA VAL A 176 -23.32 10.81 10.41
C VAL A 176 -24.43 10.34 9.46
N ILE A 177 -24.17 9.29 8.67
CA ILE A 177 -25.18 8.73 7.75
C ILE A 177 -26.35 8.14 8.55
N LYS A 178 -26.07 7.39 9.62
CA LYS A 178 -27.10 6.78 10.48
C LYS A 178 -28.00 7.85 11.13
N GLU A 179 -27.43 8.95 11.60
CA GLU A 179 -28.16 10.06 12.22
C GLU A 179 -29.01 10.85 11.23
N ASN A 180 -28.55 11.02 9.99
CA ASN A 180 -29.27 11.78 8.96
C ASN A 180 -30.23 10.93 8.12
N LEU A 181 -30.14 9.59 8.20
CA LEU A 181 -31.03 8.66 7.50
C LEU A 181 -32.54 8.98 7.64
N PRO A 182 -33.06 9.36 8.84
CA PRO A 182 -34.46 9.70 9.04
C PRO A 182 -34.91 10.95 8.28
N LYS A 183 -34.00 11.89 8.00
CA LYS A 183 -34.28 13.21 7.40
C LYS A 183 -34.39 13.17 5.87
N PHE A 184 -33.92 12.10 5.23
CA PHE A 184 -33.93 11.98 3.77
C PHE A 184 -35.27 11.45 3.22
N SER A 185 -35.63 11.91 2.02
CA SER A 185 -36.77 11.36 1.26
C SER A 185 -36.57 9.87 0.95
N LYS A 186 -37.63 9.13 0.57
CA LYS A 186 -37.53 7.69 0.28
C LYS A 186 -36.46 7.36 -0.79
N SER A 187 -36.37 8.18 -1.84
CA SER A 187 -35.37 8.02 -2.91
C SER A 187 -33.95 8.32 -2.41
N GLN A 188 -33.76 9.46 -1.73
CA GLN A 188 -32.47 9.85 -1.14
C GLN A 188 -31.99 8.84 -0.09
N ARG A 189 -32.90 8.28 0.72
CA ARG A 189 -32.59 7.27 1.73
C ARG A 189 -32.09 5.98 1.10
N LYS A 190 -32.66 5.56 -0.03
CA LYS A 190 -32.20 4.38 -0.79
C LYS A 190 -30.78 4.60 -1.30
N LEU A 191 -30.52 5.74 -1.93
CA LEU A 191 -29.20 6.12 -2.45
C LEU A 191 -28.14 6.22 -1.35
N GLN A 192 -28.43 6.93 -0.26
CA GLN A 192 -27.53 7.07 0.89
C GLN A 192 -27.23 5.72 1.55
N LYS A 193 -28.20 4.79 1.60
CA LYS A 193 -27.98 3.43 2.08
C LYS A 193 -27.05 2.62 1.16
N GLN A 194 -27.15 2.80 -0.16
CA GLN A 194 -26.25 2.15 -1.11
C GLN A 194 -24.82 2.68 -1.00
N PHE A 195 -24.64 4.01 -0.91
CA PHE A 195 -23.34 4.61 -0.63
C PHE A 195 -22.75 4.13 0.69
N TYR A 196 -23.57 3.99 1.74
CA TYR A 196 -23.14 3.43 3.01
C TYR A 196 -22.65 1.98 2.90
N ILE A 197 -23.38 1.12 2.16
CA ILE A 197 -22.98 -0.27 1.95
C ILE A 197 -21.69 -0.33 1.13
N ALA A 198 -21.59 0.43 0.04
CA ALA A 198 -20.38 0.52 -0.77
C ALA A 198 -19.19 0.97 0.10
N LEU A 199 -19.38 2.01 0.92
CA LEU A 199 -18.36 2.51 1.82
C LEU A 199 -17.90 1.45 2.82
N MET A 200 -18.81 0.70 3.45
CA MET A 200 -18.45 -0.39 4.36
C MET A 200 -17.62 -1.46 3.65
N ILE A 201 -17.97 -1.83 2.41
CA ILE A 201 -17.20 -2.79 1.61
C ILE A 201 -15.81 -2.22 1.28
N GLN A 202 -15.72 -0.95 0.90
CA GLN A 202 -14.46 -0.25 0.61
C GLN A 202 -13.55 -0.09 1.83
N ILE A 203 -14.08 -0.12 3.05
CA ILE A 203 -13.30 -0.12 4.28
C ILE A 203 -12.80 -1.55 4.59
N SER A 204 -13.70 -2.53 4.51
CA SER A 204 -13.37 -3.92 4.83
C SER A 204 -12.41 -4.55 3.82
N ALA A 205 -12.52 -4.20 2.53
CA ALA A 205 -11.66 -4.72 1.48
C ALA A 205 -10.16 -4.45 1.71
N PRO A 206 -9.68 -3.20 1.90
CA PRO A 206 -8.27 -2.95 2.17
C PRO A 206 -7.82 -3.48 3.54
N SER A 207 -8.70 -3.60 4.55
CA SER A 207 -8.33 -4.26 5.80
C SER A 207 -7.94 -5.73 5.59
N LEU A 208 -8.74 -6.46 4.79
CA LEU A 208 -8.58 -7.90 4.58
C LEU A 208 -7.56 -8.24 3.47
N ILE A 209 -7.56 -7.47 2.40
CA ILE A 209 -6.80 -7.76 1.18
C ILE A 209 -5.40 -7.14 1.27
N ILE A 210 -5.27 -5.99 1.93
CA ILE A 210 -4.04 -5.20 1.94
C ILE A 210 -3.33 -5.29 3.30
N HIS A 211 -4.00 -4.96 4.41
CA HIS A 211 -3.31 -4.82 5.71
C HIS A 211 -3.07 -6.15 6.40
N PHE A 212 -4.07 -7.03 6.37
CA PHE A 212 -3.99 -8.35 7.00
C PHE A 212 -2.78 -9.17 6.54
N PRO A 213 -2.36 -9.16 5.26
CA PRO A 213 -1.19 -9.94 4.87
C PRO A 213 0.15 -9.16 4.92
N ILE A 214 0.16 -7.82 4.87
CA ILE A 214 1.40 -7.01 5.04
C ILE A 214 1.91 -7.05 6.49
N LEU A 215 1.01 -7.01 7.46
CA LEU A 215 1.41 -6.83 8.86
C LEU A 215 2.18 -8.05 9.39
N PRO A 216 1.76 -9.31 9.10
CA PRO A 216 2.58 -10.48 9.33
C PRO A 216 3.92 -10.41 8.61
N LEU A 217 3.98 -10.00 7.33
CA LEU A 217 5.24 -9.93 6.58
C LEU A 217 6.34 -9.15 7.32
N PHE A 218 6.01 -7.97 7.84
CA PHE A 218 6.96 -7.14 8.58
C PHE A 218 7.27 -7.64 9.99
N LEU A 219 6.33 -8.32 10.65
CA LEU A 219 6.51 -8.80 12.03
C LEU A 219 7.09 -10.22 12.11
N LEU A 220 6.88 -11.05 11.09
CA LEU A 220 7.31 -12.45 11.02
C LEU A 220 8.81 -12.64 11.34
N PRO A 221 9.73 -11.79 10.84
CA PRO A 221 11.15 -11.84 11.22
C PRO A 221 11.39 -11.85 12.75
N PHE A 222 10.58 -11.11 13.51
CA PHE A 222 10.75 -10.90 14.96
C PHE A 222 10.11 -12.01 15.81
N PHE A 223 9.37 -12.93 15.21
CA PHE A 223 8.89 -14.13 15.89
C PHE A 223 9.89 -15.30 15.83
N ASN A 224 11.00 -15.12 15.09
CA ASN A 224 12.09 -16.09 14.95
C ASN A 224 11.63 -17.49 14.51
N PHE A 225 10.66 -17.55 13.60
CA PHE A 225 10.21 -18.82 13.04
C PHE A 225 11.25 -19.38 12.06
N GLN A 226 11.94 -20.44 12.47
CA GLN A 226 12.97 -21.11 11.67
C GLN A 226 12.40 -21.89 10.45
N SER A 227 11.09 -21.96 10.27
CA SER A 227 10.46 -22.73 9.17
C SER A 227 9.94 -21.85 8.03
N VAL A 228 10.12 -20.54 8.10
CA VAL A 228 9.64 -19.63 7.05
C VAL A 228 10.56 -19.74 5.85
N ASP A 229 10.03 -20.21 4.73
CA ASP A 229 10.69 -20.19 3.43
C ASP A 229 9.59 -20.03 2.37
N LEU A 230 9.27 -18.77 2.02
CA LEU A 230 8.09 -18.45 1.22
C LEU A 230 8.36 -17.26 0.30
N GLU A 231 8.00 -17.45 -0.98
CA GLU A 231 7.87 -16.34 -1.91
C GLU A 231 6.64 -15.50 -1.54
N THR A 232 6.86 -14.27 -1.11
CA THR A 232 5.82 -13.34 -0.64
C THR A 232 5.45 -12.29 -1.67
N SER A 233 5.94 -12.42 -2.90
CA SER A 233 5.64 -11.53 -4.05
C SER A 233 4.15 -11.40 -4.36
N PHE A 234 3.33 -12.42 -4.10
CA PHE A 234 1.87 -12.36 -4.30
C PHE A 234 1.19 -11.25 -3.48
N LEU A 235 1.82 -10.83 -2.38
CA LEU A 235 1.36 -9.70 -1.58
C LEU A 235 1.42 -8.41 -2.39
N ILE A 236 2.48 -8.22 -3.16
CA ILE A 236 2.67 -7.04 -4.01
C ILE A 236 1.55 -6.91 -5.03
N SER A 237 1.28 -8.00 -5.76
CA SER A 237 0.20 -8.07 -6.75
C SER A 237 -1.16 -7.71 -6.17
N THR A 238 -1.39 -8.09 -4.90
CA THR A 238 -2.63 -7.81 -4.19
C THR A 238 -2.82 -6.31 -3.93
N PHE A 239 -1.75 -5.56 -3.68
CA PHE A 239 -1.79 -4.09 -3.59
C PHE A 239 -2.07 -3.43 -4.93
N SER A 240 -1.41 -3.89 -5.98
CA SER A 240 -1.60 -3.37 -7.34
C SER A 240 -3.03 -3.53 -7.84
N ALA A 241 -3.72 -4.59 -7.43
CA ALA A 241 -5.12 -4.84 -7.79
C ALA A 241 -6.13 -3.97 -7.02
N TYR A 242 -5.77 -3.42 -5.86
CA TYR A 242 -6.74 -2.74 -4.99
C TYR A 242 -7.41 -1.51 -5.62
N PRO A 243 -6.72 -0.57 -6.30
CA PRO A 243 -7.39 0.56 -6.94
C PRO A 243 -8.47 0.12 -7.94
N LEU A 244 -8.25 -0.99 -8.63
CA LEU A 244 -9.23 -1.60 -9.52
C LEU A 244 -10.40 -2.19 -8.72
N ILE A 245 -10.12 -2.95 -7.65
CA ILE A 245 -11.15 -3.51 -6.77
C ILE A 245 -12.03 -2.41 -6.16
N ASP A 246 -11.44 -1.31 -5.66
CA ASP A 246 -12.17 -0.17 -5.10
C ASP A 246 -13.12 0.46 -6.12
N THR A 247 -12.64 0.64 -7.36
CA THR A 247 -13.44 1.18 -8.46
C THR A 247 -14.59 0.24 -8.83
N LEU A 248 -14.32 -1.06 -8.96
CA LEU A 248 -15.34 -2.07 -9.26
C LEU A 248 -16.41 -2.16 -8.18
N ILE A 249 -16.06 -2.01 -6.90
CA ILE A 249 -17.03 -1.99 -5.79
C ILE A 249 -18.05 -0.86 -5.99
N ILE A 250 -17.60 0.36 -6.33
CA ILE A 250 -18.51 1.51 -6.57
C ILE A 250 -19.45 1.20 -7.74
N LEU A 251 -18.88 0.74 -8.85
CA LEU A 251 -19.59 0.48 -10.10
C LEU A 251 -20.64 -0.62 -9.98
N LEU A 252 -20.38 -1.66 -9.16
CA LEU A 252 -21.27 -2.81 -9.00
C LEU A 252 -22.31 -2.64 -7.89
N VAL A 253 -21.99 -1.90 -6.82
CA VAL A 253 -22.86 -1.77 -5.63
C VAL A 253 -23.91 -0.66 -5.78
N ILE A 254 -23.56 0.43 -6.46
CA ILE A 254 -24.45 1.59 -6.59
C ILE A 254 -25.34 1.42 -7.83
N GLY A 255 -26.66 1.47 -7.62
CA GLY A 255 -27.63 1.12 -8.66
C GLY A 255 -27.56 2.02 -9.89
N GLU A 256 -27.37 3.32 -9.68
CA GLU A 256 -27.28 4.34 -10.72
C GLU A 256 -26.04 4.14 -11.61
N TYR A 257 -24.89 3.82 -11.02
CA TYR A 257 -23.68 3.49 -11.79
C TYR A 257 -23.82 2.17 -12.54
N LYS A 258 -24.47 1.17 -11.92
CA LYS A 258 -24.74 -0.12 -12.56
C LYS A 258 -25.64 0.03 -13.79
N GLU A 259 -26.69 0.86 -13.70
CA GLU A 259 -27.55 1.16 -14.86
C GLU A 259 -26.80 1.96 -15.93
N ALA A 260 -25.97 2.94 -15.54
CA ALA A 260 -25.15 3.68 -16.49
C ALA A 260 -24.19 2.76 -17.29
N ILE A 261 -23.50 1.84 -16.62
CA ILE A 261 -22.62 0.85 -17.28
C ILE A 261 -23.41 -0.07 -18.19
N ARG A 262 -24.56 -0.58 -17.71
CA ARG A 262 -25.43 -1.43 -18.52
C ARG A 262 -25.88 -0.71 -19.78
N ASN A 263 -26.22 0.57 -19.69
CA ASN A 263 -26.61 1.36 -20.86
C ASN A 263 -25.43 1.61 -21.80
N MET A 264 -24.21 1.87 -21.30
CA MET A 264 -23.02 1.99 -22.14
C MET A 264 -22.63 0.69 -22.85
N LEU A 265 -22.83 -0.47 -22.22
CA LEU A 265 -22.53 -1.78 -22.80
C LEU A 265 -23.63 -2.28 -23.77
N ILE A 266 -24.83 -1.70 -23.73
CA ILE A 266 -25.96 -2.06 -24.59
C ILE A 266 -26.09 -1.12 -25.80
N VAL A 267 -25.36 0.01 -25.84
CA VAL A 267 -25.29 0.88 -27.03
C VAL A 267 -24.31 0.23 -28.03
N PRO A 268 -24.79 -0.21 -29.21
CA PRO A 268 -23.96 -0.82 -30.26
C PRO A 268 -23.02 0.17 -30.95
#